data_AF-A0AAQ3B2E5-F1
#
_entry.id   AF-A0AAQ3B2E5-F1
#
_cell.length_a   1.000
_cell.length_b   1.000
_cell.length_c   1.000
_cell.angle_alpha   90.00
_cell.angle_beta   90.00
_cell.angle_gamma   90.00
#
_symmetry.space_group_name_H-M   'P 1'
#
loop_
_entity.id
_entity.type
_entity.pdbx_description
1 polymer ?
#
loop_
_entity_poly.entity_id
_entity_poly.type
_entity_poly.pdbx_seq_one_letter_code
_entity_poly.pdbx_strand_id
1 'polypeptide(L)' 'MKKSKVIITIKDHGEGQIEFQCQCQNGQSEMLNALALHISEQLPQAVHAAALSFYNQKDSNNVH' A
#
# COMPACT_ATOMS: atom_id res chain seq x y z
N MET A 1 -3.60 24.83 -7.31
CA MET A 1 -3.22 23.73 -8.23
C MET A 1 -3.62 22.41 -7.58
N LYS A 2 -4.47 21.58 -8.21
CA LYS A 2 -4.79 20.24 -7.69
C LYS A 2 -3.68 19.27 -8.08
N LYS A 3 -3.04 18.64 -7.08
CA LYS A 3 -1.97 17.65 -7.27
C LYS A 3 -2.57 16.25 -7.38
N SER A 4 -2.02 15.40 -8.23
CA SER A 4 -2.33 13.97 -8.26
C SER A 4 -1.66 13.30 -7.06
N LYS A 5 -2.34 12.35 -6.42
CA LYS A 5 -1.87 11.67 -5.20
C LYS A 5 -2.34 10.22 -5.18
N VAL A 6 -1.50 9.32 -4.68
CA VAL A 6 -1.90 7.96 -4.30
C VAL A 6 -2.06 7.91 -2.78
N ILE A 7 -3.15 7.32 -2.32
CA ILE A 7 -3.46 7.09 -0.90
C ILE A 7 -3.40 5.59 -0.67
N ILE A 8 -2.60 5.18 0.31
CA ILE A 8 -2.49 3.79 0.75
C ILE A 8 -3.10 3.72 2.15
N THR A 9 -4.10 2.87 2.31
CA THR A 9 -4.73 2.56 3.59
C THR A 9 -4.33 1.14 3.99
N ILE A 10 -3.79 1.01 5.19
CA ILE A 10 -3.42 -0.27 5.80
C ILE A 10 -4.38 -0.50 6.97
N LYS A 11 -5.13 -1.60 6.95
CA LYS A 11 -5.97 -2.01 8.08
C LYS A 11 -5.42 -3.31 8.65
N ASP A 12 -5.06 -3.29 9.93
CA ASP A 12 -4.73 -4.48 10.70
C ASP A 12 -6.01 -4.98 11.36
N HIS A 13 -6.42 -6.21 11.03
CA HIS A 13 -7.61 -6.86 11.59
C HIS A 13 -7.29 -7.77 12.77
N GLY A 14 -6.01 -7.89 13.18
CA GLY A 14 -5.53 -8.89 14.12
C GLY A 14 -5.29 -10.25 13.45
N GLU A 15 -4.70 -11.20 14.21
CA GLU A 15 -4.44 -12.58 13.75
C GLU A 15 -3.65 -12.68 12.43
N GLY A 16 -2.80 -11.70 12.14
CA GLY A 16 -2.01 -11.65 10.90
C GLY A 16 -2.81 -11.29 9.64
N GLN A 17 -4.09 -10.91 9.78
CA GLN A 17 -4.90 -10.43 8.66
C GLN A 17 -4.71 -8.93 8.46
N ILE A 18 -4.14 -8.55 7.31
CA ILE A 18 -3.89 -7.16 6.95
C ILE A 18 -4.52 -6.88 5.59
N GLU A 19 -5.36 -5.87 5.54
CA GLU A 19 -5.97 -5.39 4.31
C GLU A 19 -5.20 -4.16 3.79
N PHE A 20 -4.80 -4.23 2.52
CA PHE A 20 -4.17 -3.11 1.81
C PHE A 20 -5.12 -2.56 0.76
N GLN A 21 -5.44 -1.28 0.88
CA GLN A 21 -6.26 -0.57 -0.10
C GLN A 21 -5.49 0.62 -0.67
N CYS A 22 -5.30 0.63 -1.99
CA CYS A 22 -4.70 1.76 -2.71
C CYS A 22 -5.78 2.53 -3.48
N GLN A 23 -5.74 3.86 -3.44
CA GLN A 23 -6.68 4.74 -4.16
C GLN A 23 -5.93 5.90 -4.81
N CYS A 24 -6.33 6.28 -6.03
CA CYS A 24 -5.85 7.48 -6.69
C CYS A 24 -6.79 8.67 -6.41
N GLN A 25 -6.21 9.82 -6.07
CA GLN A 25 -6.91 11.09 -5.98
C GLN A 25 -6.63 11.92 -7.24
N ASN A 26 -7.69 12.27 -7.96
CA ASN A 26 -7.61 13.01 -9.22
C ASN A 26 -7.07 14.44 -9.04
N GLY A 27 -6.03 14.78 -9.80
CA GLY A 27 -5.44 16.10 -9.96
C GLY A 27 -5.85 16.78 -11.28
N GLN A 28 -5.30 17.97 -11.55
CA GLN A 28 -5.58 18.76 -12.76
C GLN A 28 -4.83 18.29 -14.02
N SER A 29 -3.89 17.35 -13.90
CA SER A 29 -3.05 16.88 -15.01
C SER A 29 -3.37 15.43 -15.35
N GLU A 30 -3.72 15.17 -16.61
CA GLU A 30 -4.03 13.84 -17.13
C GLU A 30 -2.83 12.89 -17.03
N MET A 31 -1.64 13.36 -17.40
CA MET A 31 -0.40 12.58 -17.29
C MET A 31 -0.07 12.19 -15.85
N LEU A 32 -0.17 13.14 -14.89
CA LEU A 32 0.10 12.86 -13.49
C LEU A 32 -0.96 11.90 -12.89
N ASN A 33 -2.20 11.97 -13.36
CA ASN A 33 -3.26 11.05 -12.96
C ASN A 33 -3.04 9.64 -13.52
N ALA A 34 -2.62 9.51 -14.78
CA ALA A 34 -2.29 8.22 -15.39
C ALA A 34 -1.12 7.56 -14.65
N LEU A 35 -0.09 8.33 -14.29
CA LEU A 35 1.02 7.84 -13.47
C LEU A 35 0.56 7.40 -12.07
N ALA A 36 -0.25 8.21 -11.40
CA ALA A 36 -0.77 7.88 -10.07
C ALA A 36 -1.67 6.62 -10.09
N LEU A 37 -2.49 6.46 -11.13
CA LEU A 37 -3.30 5.27 -11.34
C LEU A 37 -2.43 4.03 -11.51
N HIS A 38 -1.45 4.08 -12.42
CA HIS A 38 -0.52 2.99 -12.66
C HIS A 38 0.22 2.56 -11.38
N ILE A 39 0.69 3.54 -10.59
CA ILE A 39 1.34 3.28 -9.30
C ILE A 39 0.36 2.62 -8.31
N SER A 40 -0.90 3.07 -8.25
CA SER A 40 -1.91 2.51 -7.34
C SER A 40 -2.29 1.06 -7.65
N GLU A 41 -2.13 0.61 -8.90
CA GLU A 41 -2.37 -0.77 -9.32
C GLU A 41 -1.20 -1.71 -8.99
N GLN A 42 0.04 -1.19 -9.00
CA GLN A 42 1.26 -1.98 -8.75
C GLN A 42 1.62 -2.06 -7.25
N LEU A 43 1.35 -1.00 -6.48
CA LEU A 43 1.65 -0.94 -5.05
C LEU A 43 1.09 -2.09 -4.19
N PRO A 44 -0.14 -2.60 -4.40
CA PRO A 44 -0.73 -3.62 -3.52
C PRO A 44 0.15 -4.86 -3.38
N GLN A 45 0.76 -5.33 -4.47
CA GLN A 45 1.61 -6.53 -4.43
C GLN A 45 2.92 -6.29 -3.66
N ALA A 46 3.59 -5.16 -3.93
CA ALA A 46 4.85 -4.81 -3.27
C ALA A 46 4.66 -4.53 -1.78
N VAL A 47 3.60 -3.80 -1.42
CA VAL A 47 3.27 -3.47 -0.03
C VAL A 47 2.85 -4.73 0.73
N HIS A 48 2.05 -5.62 0.13
CA HIS A 48 1.68 -6.90 0.73
C HIS A 48 2.89 -7.80 0.99
N ALA A 49 3.82 -7.91 0.02
CA ALA A 49 5.05 -8.67 0.19
C ALA A 49 5.95 -8.11 1.30
N ALA A 50 6.12 -6.78 1.36
CA ALA A 50 6.87 -6.12 2.42
C ALA A 50 6.23 -6.33 3.80
N ALA A 51 4.91 -6.26 3.89
CA ALA A 51 4.18 -6.50 5.13
C ALA A 51 4.34 -7.96 5.60
N LEU A 52 4.11 -8.95 4.72
CA LEU A 52 4.34 -10.35 5.06
C LEU A 52 5.78 -10.60 5.56
N SER A 53 6.77 -9.99 4.91
CA SER A 53 8.17 -10.08 5.34
C SER A 53 8.39 -9.52 6.75
N PHE A 54 7.79 -8.35 7.07
CA PHE A 54 7.88 -7.74 8.39
C PHE A 54 7.26 -8.62 9.48
N TYR A 55 6.05 -9.18 9.25
CA TYR A 55 5.38 -10.02 10.24
C TYR A 55 6.12 -11.35 10.46
N ASN A 56 6.62 -11.99 9.40
CA ASN A 56 7.41 -13.22 9.50
C ASN A 56 8.74 -13.02 10.24
N GLN A 57 9.38 -11.85 10.08
CA GLN A 57 10.56 -11.50 10.87
C GLN A 57 10.22 -11.24 12.34
N LYS A 58 9.05 -10.68 12.64
CA LYS A 58 8.62 -10.41 14.01
C LYS A 58 8.32 -11.71 14.77
N ASP A 59 7.73 -12.70 14.12
CA ASP A 59 7.45 -14.02 14.71
C ASP A 59 8.75 -14.78 15.03
N SER A 60 9.77 -14.61 14.18
CA SER A 60 11.10 -15.22 14.39
C SER A 60 11.88 -14.65 15.59
N ASN A 61 11.50 -13.46 16.09
CA ASN A 61 12.20 -12.79 17.19
C ASN A 61 11.53 -12.97 18.57
N ASN A 62 10.43 -13.72 18.67
CA ASN A 62 9.77 -14.06 19.94
C ASN A 62 10.08 -15.49 20.43
N VAL A 63 11.14 -16.13 19.91
CA VAL A 63 11.72 -17.34 20.49
C VAL A 63 12.92 -16.94 21.37
N HIS A 64 12.64 -16.36 22.53
CA HIS A 64 13.58 -16.33 23.67
C HIS A 64 12.83 -16.33 24.99
#